data_AF-A0A0G2GI75-F1
#
_entry.id   AF-A0A0G2GI75-F1
#
_cell.length_a   1.000
_cell.length_b   1.000
_cell.length_c   1.000
_cell.angle_alpha   90.00
_cell.angle_beta   90.00
_cell.angle_gamma   90.00
#
_symmetry.space_group_name_H-M   'P 1'
#
loop_
_entity.id
_entity.type
_entity.pdbx_description
1 polymer ?
#
loop_
_entity_poly.entity_id
_entity_poly.type
_entity_poly.pdbx_seq_one_letter_code
_entity_poly.pdbx_strand_id
1 'polypeptide(L)'
;MLPLMRIPYTDPLPLPRIRPPSAGTASGAIAALATFLTAPPSPYLRPHLSPATLARDEHATVLLTGAGISVASGLADYRGQNGTYTLNKTYRPIYYGEFAAQHRMRRRYWARSFLGWTTLARARPNASHRAVGALGALDVGGVVGSVITQNVDSFHPMAHPALPTLELHGYLRACVCLSCRNEFDRAEFQRRLARLNPAWDAFLEEMLESGALSTENPDERRRMGLKTNPDGDVDVPGVDYQTFRYPACPVCLEKGGHEAHGKVEVDADGAMVEGSKAGVLKPAITLSFVATESQHM
;
A
#
# COMPACT_ATOMS: atom_id res chain seq x y z
N MET A 1 13.24 -10.10 -31.58
CA MET A 1 13.49 -10.37 -30.14
C MET A 1 13.61 -9.01 -29.46
N LEU A 2 12.58 -8.56 -28.73
CA LEU A 2 12.64 -7.29 -28.00
C LEU A 2 13.62 -7.44 -26.84
N PRO A 3 14.56 -6.49 -26.63
CA PRO A 3 15.51 -6.59 -25.53
C PRO A 3 14.74 -6.47 -24.21
N LEU A 4 14.82 -7.53 -23.39
CA LEU A 4 14.38 -7.48 -22.00
C LEU A 4 15.22 -6.42 -21.29
N MET A 5 14.59 -5.31 -20.90
CA MET A 5 15.19 -4.32 -20.02
C MET A 5 15.37 -4.98 -18.64
N ARG A 6 16.50 -5.64 -18.44
CA ARG A 6 16.93 -6.10 -17.11
C ARG A 6 17.29 -4.86 -16.31
N ILE A 7 16.57 -4.60 -15.21
CA ILE A 7 17.01 -3.66 -14.19
C ILE A 7 18.27 -4.30 -13.55
N PRO A 8 19.48 -3.76 -13.76
CA PRO A 8 20.72 -4.51 -13.55
C PRO A 8 21.25 -4.50 -12.12
N TYR A 9 20.43 -4.15 -11.12
CA TYR A 9 20.88 -3.98 -9.74
C TYR A 9 20.10 -4.90 -8.80
N THR A 10 20.68 -6.06 -8.48
CA THR A 10 20.19 -6.97 -7.43
C THR A 10 20.76 -6.65 -6.05
N ASP A 11 21.85 -5.88 -6.00
CA ASP A 11 22.51 -5.43 -4.77
C ASP A 11 22.56 -3.89 -4.75
N PRO A 12 22.39 -3.25 -3.58
CA PRO A 12 22.57 -1.80 -3.48
C PRO A 12 24.05 -1.47 -3.68
N LEU A 13 24.35 -0.64 -4.69
CA LEU A 13 25.60 0.12 -4.67
C LEU A 13 25.62 0.88 -3.34
N PRO A 14 26.65 0.74 -2.49
CA PRO A 14 26.74 1.56 -1.29
C PRO A 14 26.74 3.02 -1.77
N LEU A 15 25.78 3.80 -1.28
CA LEU A 15 25.73 5.22 -1.61
C LEU A 15 27.10 5.82 -1.26
N PRO A 16 27.75 6.55 -2.19
CA PRO A 16 28.92 7.32 -1.81
C PRO A 16 28.49 8.22 -0.64
N ARG A 17 29.14 8.03 0.52
CA ARG A 17 28.88 8.87 1.69
C ARG A 17 29.45 10.25 1.41
N ILE A 18 28.67 11.11 0.78
CA ILE A 18 29.01 12.53 0.64
C ILE A 18 28.86 13.14 2.04
N ARG A 19 29.99 13.45 2.67
CA ARG A 19 30.03 14.22 3.92
C ARG A 19 30.37 15.66 3.57
N PRO A 20 29.42 16.61 3.67
CA PRO A 20 29.73 18.02 3.48
C PRO A 20 30.86 18.41 4.43
N PRO A 21 31.94 19.08 3.98
CA PRO A 21 33.03 19.50 4.86
C PRO A 21 32.54 20.36 6.03
N SER A 22 31.45 21.11 5.84
CA SER A 22 30.80 21.93 6.87
C SER A 22 30.06 21.11 7.94
N ALA A 23 29.79 19.81 7.72
CA ALA A 23 29.06 18.95 8.66
C ALA A 23 29.92 18.45 9.85
N GLY A 24 30.93 19.22 10.26
CA GLY A 24 31.76 18.94 11.45
C GLY A 24 31.12 19.36 12.78
N THR A 25 30.03 20.12 12.73
CA THR A 25 29.21 20.54 13.89
C THR A 25 27.73 20.31 13.61
N ALA A 26 26.88 20.29 14.65
CA ALA A 26 25.44 20.15 14.48
C ALA A 26 24.85 21.27 13.60
N SER A 27 25.22 22.53 13.86
CA SER A 27 24.76 23.68 13.07
C SER A 27 25.24 23.61 11.62
N GLY A 28 26.49 23.18 11.38
CA GLY A 28 27.01 23.00 10.02
C GLY A 28 26.33 21.87 9.26
N ALA A 29 25.95 20.78 9.95
CA ALA A 29 25.18 19.70 9.38
C ALA A 29 23.75 20.13 9.01
N ILE A 30 23.08 20.90 9.89
CA ILE A 30 21.76 21.48 9.63
C ILE A 30 21.81 22.41 8.41
N ALA A 31 22.80 23.30 8.34
CA ALA A 31 22.98 24.22 7.22
C ALA A 31 23.20 23.45 5.91
N ALA A 32 24.06 22.43 5.91
CA ALA A 32 24.31 21.62 4.72
C ALA A 32 23.05 20.87 4.24
N LEU A 33 22.26 20.33 5.16
CA LEU A 33 20.99 19.67 4.83
C LEU A 33 19.96 20.66 4.29
N ALA A 34 19.82 21.83 4.91
CA ALA A 34 18.94 22.88 4.44
C ALA A 34 19.32 23.31 3.01
N THR A 35 20.61 23.62 2.77
CA THR A 35 21.11 23.96 1.43
C THR A 35 20.84 22.87 0.41
N PHE A 36 20.97 21.60 0.77
CA PHE A 36 20.66 20.48 -0.13
C PHE A 36 19.18 20.43 -0.49
N LEU A 37 18.29 20.56 0.51
CA LEU A 37 16.83 20.47 0.31
C LEU A 37 16.24 21.69 -0.39
N THR A 38 16.89 22.85 -0.27
CA THR A 38 16.48 24.09 -0.93
C THR A 38 17.32 24.39 -2.18
N ALA A 39 18.16 23.45 -2.62
CA ALA A 39 19.00 23.67 -3.80
C ALA A 39 18.10 23.89 -5.03
N PRO A 40 18.38 24.91 -5.87
CA PRO A 40 17.59 25.14 -7.05
C PRO A 40 17.74 23.97 -8.03
N PRO A 41 16.74 23.71 -8.89
CA PRO A 41 16.83 22.68 -9.91
C PRO A 41 18.10 22.85 -10.75
N SER A 42 18.66 21.70 -11.14
CA SER A 42 19.83 21.62 -12.02
C SER A 42 19.65 22.55 -13.23
N PRO A 43 20.68 23.32 -13.62
CA PRO A 43 20.63 24.17 -14.82
C PRO A 43 20.18 23.42 -16.09
N TYR A 44 20.44 22.11 -16.18
CA TYR A 44 20.01 21.26 -17.29
C TYR A 44 18.50 21.00 -17.34
N LEU A 45 17.82 21.07 -16.19
CA LEU A 45 16.37 20.88 -16.10
C LEU A 45 15.60 22.19 -16.28
N ARG A 46 16.21 23.34 -15.94
CA ARG A 46 15.55 24.66 -15.98
C ARG A 46 14.86 25.01 -17.30
N PRO A 47 15.43 24.72 -18.50
CA PRO A 47 14.76 25.02 -19.76
C PRO A 47 13.45 24.24 -20.00
N HIS A 48 13.24 23.15 -19.27
CA HIS A 48 12.07 22.28 -19.39
C HIS A 48 11.02 22.53 -18.30
N LEU A 49 11.28 23.47 -17.38
CA LEU A 49 10.37 23.81 -16.30
C LEU A 49 9.52 25.03 -16.67
N SER A 50 8.25 24.99 -16.31
CA SER A 50 7.35 26.12 -16.54
C SER A 50 7.79 27.33 -15.70
N PRO A 51 7.50 28.57 -16.14
CA PRO A 51 7.73 29.77 -15.31
C PRO A 51 7.05 29.68 -13.94
N ALA A 52 5.88 29.03 -13.85
CA ALA A 52 5.20 28.78 -12.57
C ALA A 52 5.96 27.79 -11.67
N THR A 53 6.67 26.81 -12.24
CA THR A 53 7.53 25.87 -11.51
C THR A 53 8.81 26.55 -11.02
N LEU A 54 9.36 27.46 -11.82
CA LEU A 54 10.55 28.23 -11.47
C LEU A 54 10.26 29.35 -10.47
N ALA A 55 9.05 29.92 -10.48
CA ALA A 55 8.59 30.93 -9.54
C ALA A 55 8.16 30.36 -8.18
N ARG A 56 7.99 29.03 -8.07
CA ARG A 56 7.87 28.32 -6.78
C ARG A 56 9.27 28.20 -6.16
N ASP A 57 9.85 29.34 -5.80
CA ASP A 57 11.20 29.47 -5.25
C ASP A 57 11.30 29.03 -3.77
N GLU A 58 10.19 28.54 -3.20
CA GLU A 58 10.09 28.28 -1.76
C GLU A 58 10.17 26.77 -1.43
N HIS A 59 9.79 25.86 -2.34
CA HIS A 59 9.75 24.41 -2.08
C HIS A 59 10.33 23.57 -3.22
N ALA A 60 11.65 23.42 -3.25
CA ALA A 60 12.35 22.67 -4.30
C ALA A 60 12.28 21.14 -4.13
N THR A 61 12.08 20.63 -2.92
CA THR A 61 12.15 19.19 -2.66
C THR A 61 10.79 18.50 -2.73
N VAL A 62 10.75 17.43 -3.51
CA VAL A 62 9.71 16.40 -3.49
C VAL A 62 10.28 15.15 -2.83
N LEU A 63 9.59 14.58 -1.86
CA LEU A 63 9.99 13.32 -1.25
C LEU A 63 9.33 12.15 -1.97
N LEU A 64 10.13 11.17 -2.40
CA LEU A 64 9.64 9.86 -2.84
C LEU A 64 9.82 8.85 -1.70
N THR A 65 8.72 8.31 -1.18
CA THR A 65 8.73 7.35 -0.07
C THR A 65 8.26 5.95 -0.50
N GLY A 66 8.66 4.95 0.29
CA GLY A 66 8.27 3.55 0.10
C GLY A 66 8.21 2.81 1.45
N ALA A 67 7.96 1.51 1.43
CA ALA A 67 7.52 0.75 2.62
C ALA A 67 8.47 0.86 3.83
N GLY A 68 9.77 1.11 3.58
CA GLY A 68 10.78 1.30 4.62
C GLY A 68 10.42 2.39 5.65
N ILE A 69 9.71 3.46 5.25
CA ILE A 69 9.31 4.52 6.19
C ILE A 69 8.25 4.04 7.20
N SER A 70 7.50 2.98 6.87
CA SER A 70 6.41 2.43 7.68
C SER A 70 6.80 1.19 8.50
N VAL A 71 8.06 0.74 8.43
CA VAL A 71 8.56 -0.39 9.24
C VAL A 71 8.42 -0.12 10.73
N ALA A 72 8.78 1.08 11.17
CA ALA A 72 8.62 1.50 12.57
C ALA A 72 7.15 1.71 13.00
N SER A 73 6.19 1.54 12.08
CA SER A 73 4.76 1.51 12.38
C SER A 73 4.21 0.08 12.51
N GLY A 74 5.08 -0.94 12.49
CA GLY A 74 4.70 -2.35 12.58
C GLY A 74 4.29 -2.98 11.24
N LEU A 75 4.45 -2.27 10.11
CA LEU A 75 4.17 -2.80 8.79
C LEU A 75 5.43 -3.44 8.18
N ALA A 76 5.28 -4.59 7.54
CA ALA A 76 6.39 -5.22 6.82
C ALA A 76 6.82 -4.36 5.61
N ASP A 77 8.06 -4.52 5.16
CA ASP A 77 8.49 -4.08 3.83
C ASP A 77 8.54 -5.26 2.83
N TYR A 78 8.83 -4.95 1.57
CA TYR A 78 8.90 -5.98 0.53
C TYR A 78 10.28 -6.62 0.40
N ARG A 79 11.35 -5.84 0.55
CA ARG A 79 12.72 -6.21 0.11
C ARG A 79 13.80 -6.03 1.18
N GLY A 80 13.45 -5.61 2.40
CA GLY A 80 14.40 -5.53 3.49
C GLY A 80 14.90 -6.91 3.91
N GLN A 81 15.83 -6.94 4.88
CA GLN A 81 16.33 -8.20 5.44
C GLN A 81 15.21 -9.10 5.97
N ASN A 82 14.14 -8.48 6.48
CA ASN A 82 12.92 -9.14 6.94
C ASN A 82 11.72 -8.91 5.99
N GLY A 83 11.99 -8.55 4.74
CA GLY A 83 10.98 -8.21 3.75
C GLY A 83 10.26 -9.42 3.16
N THR A 84 9.06 -9.18 2.63
CA THR A 84 8.16 -10.21 2.09
C THR A 84 8.84 -11.11 1.04
N TYR A 85 9.48 -10.52 0.03
CA TYR A 85 10.16 -11.30 -1.04
C TYR A 85 11.41 -12.03 -0.54
N THR A 86 12.07 -11.49 0.48
CA THR A 86 13.25 -12.10 1.11
C THR A 86 12.85 -13.34 1.91
N LEU A 87 11.70 -13.28 2.60
CA LEU A 87 11.21 -14.32 3.49
C LEU A 87 10.28 -15.34 2.82
N ASN A 88 9.59 -14.97 1.75
CA ASN A 88 8.68 -15.82 0.98
C ASN A 88 9.01 -15.70 -0.52
N LYS A 89 9.97 -16.51 -0.98
CA LYS A 89 10.42 -16.52 -2.38
C LYS A 89 9.34 -16.95 -3.37
N THR A 90 8.29 -17.63 -2.90
CA THR A 90 7.14 -18.08 -3.70
C THR A 90 5.97 -17.09 -3.70
N TYR A 91 6.09 -15.96 -2.99
CA TYR A 91 5.05 -14.95 -2.96
C TYR A 91 4.82 -14.38 -4.36
N ARG A 92 3.56 -14.44 -4.81
CA ARG A 92 3.10 -13.87 -6.07
C ARG A 92 1.97 -12.88 -5.77
N PRO A 93 2.12 -11.59 -6.13
CA PRO A 93 1.04 -10.63 -5.97
C PRO A 93 -0.14 -11.03 -6.85
N ILE A 94 -1.35 -10.65 -6.45
CA ILE A 94 -2.52 -10.85 -7.31
C ILE A 94 -2.47 -9.90 -8.51
N TYR A 95 -2.73 -10.42 -9.71
CA TYR A 95 -2.83 -9.60 -10.90
C TYR A 95 -4.23 -9.04 -11.11
N TYR A 96 -4.31 -7.83 -11.66
CA TYR A 96 -5.59 -7.16 -11.95
C TYR A 96 -6.51 -8.05 -12.80
N GLY A 97 -5.99 -8.65 -13.87
CA GLY A 97 -6.77 -9.52 -14.75
C GLY A 97 -7.31 -10.75 -14.04
N GLU A 98 -6.51 -11.38 -13.17
CA GLU A 98 -6.95 -12.53 -12.36
C GLU A 98 -8.04 -12.13 -11.37
N PHE A 99 -7.88 -11.01 -10.67
CA PHE A 99 -8.87 -10.49 -9.73
C PHE A 99 -10.19 -10.13 -10.44
N ALA A 100 -10.10 -9.40 -11.56
CA ALA A 100 -11.27 -8.94 -12.29
C ALA A 100 -12.05 -10.10 -12.91
N ALA A 101 -11.35 -11.09 -13.49
CA ALA A 101 -11.99 -12.17 -14.23
C ALA A 101 -12.48 -13.32 -13.34
N GLN A 102 -11.77 -13.68 -12.27
CA GLN A 102 -11.95 -14.98 -11.61
C GLN A 102 -12.52 -14.84 -10.19
N HIS A 103 -13.71 -15.41 -9.95
CA HIS A 103 -14.38 -15.41 -8.65
C HIS A 103 -13.49 -16.02 -7.55
N ARG A 104 -12.87 -17.17 -7.82
CA ARG A 104 -11.92 -17.84 -6.91
C ARG A 104 -10.73 -16.96 -6.48
N MET A 105 -10.24 -16.10 -7.38
CA MET A 105 -9.10 -15.23 -7.08
C MET A 105 -9.50 -14.08 -6.16
N ARG A 106 -10.74 -13.58 -6.29
CA ARG A 106 -11.32 -12.61 -5.36
C ARG A 106 -11.56 -13.21 -3.98
N ARG A 107 -12.08 -14.44 -3.90
CA ARG A 107 -12.22 -15.18 -2.62
C ARG A 107 -10.87 -15.29 -1.91
N ARG A 108 -9.86 -15.79 -2.61
CA ARG A 108 -8.49 -15.90 -2.09
C ARG A 108 -7.95 -14.55 -1.62
N TYR A 109 -8.05 -13.50 -2.43
CA TYR A 109 -7.56 -12.17 -2.06
C TYR A 109 -8.26 -11.63 -0.82
N TRP A 110 -9.59 -11.65 -0.80
CA TRP A 110 -10.34 -11.06 0.31
C TRP A 110 -10.20 -11.84 1.61
N ALA A 111 -10.04 -13.16 1.56
CA ALA A 111 -9.75 -13.95 2.76
C ALA A 111 -8.39 -13.57 3.38
N ARG A 112 -7.35 -13.44 2.55
CA ARG A 112 -6.01 -13.02 3.00
C ARG A 112 -6.01 -11.58 3.51
N SER A 113 -6.69 -10.69 2.80
CA SER A 113 -6.86 -9.28 3.21
C SER A 113 -7.69 -9.14 4.48
N PHE A 114 -8.68 -10.01 4.71
CA PHE A 114 -9.51 -10.01 5.92
C PHE A 114 -8.65 -10.19 7.16
N LEU A 115 -7.73 -11.17 7.13
CA LEU A 115 -6.82 -11.44 8.24
C LEU A 115 -5.78 -10.33 8.45
N GLY A 116 -5.18 -9.82 7.36
CA GLY A 116 -4.11 -8.84 7.49
C GLY A 116 -4.55 -7.40 7.70
N TRP A 117 -5.82 -7.08 7.43
CA TRP A 117 -6.39 -5.74 7.64
C TRP A 117 -6.24 -5.25 9.08
N THR A 118 -6.34 -6.14 10.07
CA THR A 118 -6.29 -5.77 11.49
C THR A 118 -4.97 -5.09 11.87
N THR A 119 -3.84 -5.57 11.32
CA THR A 119 -2.52 -4.99 11.56
C THR A 119 -2.44 -3.59 10.98
N LEU A 120 -2.89 -3.41 9.73
CA LEU A 120 -2.91 -2.09 9.09
C LEU A 120 -3.84 -1.11 9.81
N ALA A 121 -5.02 -1.56 10.22
CA ALA A 121 -6.02 -0.73 10.90
C ALA A 121 -5.54 -0.23 12.28
N ARG A 122 -4.69 -1.00 12.96
CA ARG A 122 -4.08 -0.63 14.25
C ARG A 122 -2.83 0.22 14.10
N ALA A 123 -2.12 0.11 12.97
CA ALA A 123 -0.91 0.85 12.72
C ALA A 123 -1.16 2.36 12.60
N ARG A 124 -0.14 3.15 12.96
CA ARG A 124 -0.21 4.62 13.01
C ARG A 124 1.05 5.25 12.41
N PRO A 125 0.97 6.50 11.94
CA PRO A 125 2.17 7.22 11.51
C PRO A 125 3.22 7.29 12.63
N ASN A 126 4.48 7.02 12.26
CA ASN A 126 5.61 7.03 13.19
C ASN A 126 6.39 8.37 13.15
N ALA A 127 7.52 8.44 13.85
CA ALA A 127 8.36 9.63 13.94
C ALA A 127 8.86 10.13 12.56
N SER A 128 9.15 9.22 11.62
CA SER A 128 9.59 9.59 10.27
C SER A 128 8.50 10.33 9.50
N HIS A 129 7.25 9.89 9.59
CA HIS A 129 6.12 10.57 8.96
C HIS A 129 5.91 11.97 9.55
N ARG A 130 6.01 12.09 10.88
CA ARG A 130 5.92 13.39 11.57
C ARG A 130 7.06 14.32 11.19
N ALA A 131 8.28 13.80 11.04
CA ALA A 131 9.43 14.58 10.60
C ALA A 131 9.23 15.14 9.18
N VAL A 132 8.65 14.36 8.26
CA VAL A 132 8.27 14.85 6.92
C VAL A 132 7.29 16.02 7.02
N GLY A 133 6.27 15.90 7.87
CA GLY A 133 5.33 17.00 8.13
C GLY A 133 6.01 18.24 8.69
N ALA A 134 6.92 18.07 9.65
CA ALA A 134 7.69 19.17 10.22
C ALA A 134 8.56 19.88 9.17
N LEU A 135 9.20 19.14 8.26
CA LEU A 135 9.97 19.71 7.15
C LEU A 135 9.11 20.54 6.19
N GLY A 136 7.87 20.10 5.94
CA GLY A 136 6.89 20.85 5.15
C GLY A 136 6.29 22.06 5.87
N ALA A 137 6.48 22.18 7.18
CA ALA A 137 5.89 23.25 8.00
C ALA A 137 6.90 24.29 8.51
N LEU A 138 8.18 24.19 8.15
CA LEU A 138 9.19 25.19 8.52
C LEU A 138 8.84 26.58 7.93
N ASP A 139 9.15 27.67 8.65
CA ASP A 139 8.86 29.04 8.20
C ASP A 139 9.47 29.34 6.83
N VAL A 140 8.78 30.15 6.02
CA VAL A 140 8.95 30.29 4.55
C VAL A 140 8.47 29.04 3.79
N GLY A 141 7.26 28.58 4.14
CA GLY A 141 6.45 27.55 3.47
C GLY A 141 7.01 26.10 3.50
N GLY A 142 8.14 25.86 4.16
CA GLY A 142 8.74 24.52 4.32
C GLY A 142 9.86 24.22 3.32
N VAL A 143 10.71 23.23 3.62
CA VAL A 143 11.74 22.76 2.66
C VAL A 143 11.24 21.64 1.75
N VAL A 144 10.13 21.00 2.12
CA VAL A 144 9.47 19.93 1.36
C VAL A 144 8.13 20.44 0.85
N GLY A 145 7.95 20.44 -0.48
CA GLY A 145 6.72 20.96 -1.10
C GLY A 145 5.65 19.90 -1.35
N SER A 146 6.04 18.63 -1.45
CA SER A 146 5.11 17.52 -1.63
C SER A 146 5.76 16.17 -1.36
N VAL A 147 4.90 15.16 -1.21
CA VAL A 147 5.28 13.76 -1.08
C VAL A 147 4.66 12.95 -2.21
N ILE A 148 5.44 12.08 -2.84
CA ILE A 148 4.96 10.97 -3.65
C ILE A 148 5.25 9.71 -2.84
N THR A 149 4.22 8.95 -2.50
CA THR A 149 4.41 7.70 -1.75
C THR A 149 3.99 6.49 -2.58
N GLN A 150 4.82 5.45 -2.55
CA GLN A 150 4.48 4.13 -3.08
C GLN A 150 3.63 3.32 -2.09
N ASN A 151 3.51 3.78 -0.84
CA ASN A 151 2.78 3.08 0.20
C ASN A 151 1.28 3.26 0.01
N VAL A 152 0.53 2.28 0.51
CA VAL A 152 -0.94 2.26 0.46
C VAL A 152 -1.57 2.38 1.86
N ASP A 153 -0.75 2.74 2.85
CA ASP A 153 -1.11 2.85 4.28
C ASP A 153 -1.77 4.19 4.66
N SER A 154 -1.66 5.20 3.79
CA SER A 154 -2.19 6.55 4.00
C SER A 154 -1.62 7.29 5.21
N PHE A 155 -0.43 6.92 5.70
CA PHE A 155 0.16 7.57 6.88
C PHE A 155 0.63 9.00 6.63
N HIS A 156 1.04 9.33 5.40
CA HIS A 156 1.40 10.70 5.03
C HIS A 156 0.21 11.67 5.20
N PRO A 157 -0.94 11.50 4.52
CA PRO A 157 -2.08 12.40 4.70
C PRO A 157 -2.66 12.37 6.13
N MET A 158 -2.47 11.27 6.88
CA MET A 158 -2.83 11.23 8.31
C MET A 158 -1.88 12.05 9.19
N ALA A 159 -0.58 12.05 8.90
CA ALA A 159 0.43 12.73 9.72
C ALA A 159 0.53 14.23 9.42
N HIS A 160 0.29 14.64 8.18
CA HIS A 160 0.46 16.02 7.71
C HIS A 160 -0.55 16.34 6.60
N PRO A 161 -1.84 16.53 6.92
CA PRO A 161 -2.89 16.72 5.92
C PRO A 161 -2.72 17.98 5.06
N ALA A 162 -1.93 18.96 5.51
CA ALA A 162 -1.64 20.19 4.78
C ALA A 162 -0.56 20.02 3.70
N LEU A 163 0.29 18.98 3.76
CA LEU A 163 1.36 18.76 2.81
C LEU A 163 0.84 17.91 1.63
N PRO A 164 0.85 18.43 0.38
CA PRO A 164 0.34 17.70 -0.77
C PRO A 164 0.99 16.32 -0.91
N THR A 165 0.16 15.27 -0.91
CA THR A 165 0.62 13.89 -1.01
C THR A 165 -0.04 13.19 -2.20
N LEU A 166 0.77 12.62 -3.08
CA LEU A 166 0.35 11.71 -4.14
C LEU A 166 0.55 10.25 -3.68
N GLU A 167 -0.54 9.54 -3.47
CA GLU A 167 -0.55 8.09 -3.19
C GLU A 167 -0.46 7.32 -4.51
N LEU A 168 0.76 7.08 -5.01
CA LEU A 168 1.04 6.58 -6.36
C LEU A 168 0.36 5.23 -6.66
N HIS A 169 0.25 4.37 -5.65
CA HIS A 169 -0.36 3.05 -5.77
C HIS A 169 -1.77 2.98 -5.20
N GLY A 170 -2.41 4.13 -4.95
CA GLY A 170 -3.71 4.22 -4.28
C GLY A 170 -3.58 3.98 -2.78
N TYR A 171 -4.65 3.48 -2.16
CA TYR A 171 -4.76 3.37 -0.70
C TYR A 171 -5.65 2.21 -0.27
N LEU A 172 -5.40 1.70 0.94
CA LEU A 172 -6.18 0.61 1.51
C LEU A 172 -7.36 1.07 2.36
N ARG A 173 -7.52 2.38 2.62
CA ARG A 173 -8.68 2.91 3.37
C ARG A 173 -10.03 2.71 2.67
N ALA A 174 -10.04 2.33 1.39
CA ALA A 174 -11.27 2.10 0.62
C ALA A 174 -11.17 0.89 -0.32
N CYS A 175 -12.33 0.43 -0.76
CA CYS A 175 -12.54 -0.40 -1.93
C CYS A 175 -13.12 0.46 -3.05
N VAL A 176 -12.91 0.06 -4.31
CA VAL A 176 -13.50 0.72 -5.48
C VAL A 176 -14.24 -0.29 -6.34
N CYS A 177 -15.44 0.06 -6.80
CA CYS A 177 -16.23 -0.78 -7.69
C CYS A 177 -15.65 -0.79 -9.10
N LEU A 178 -15.45 -1.97 -9.68
CA LEU A 178 -14.99 -2.14 -11.06
C LEU A 178 -16.03 -1.69 -12.09
N SER A 179 -17.31 -1.65 -11.72
CA SER A 179 -18.40 -1.24 -12.61
C SER A 179 -18.69 0.26 -12.53
N CYS A 180 -19.10 0.75 -11.36
CA CYS A 180 -19.57 2.14 -11.20
C CYS A 180 -18.52 3.11 -10.64
N ARG A 181 -17.30 2.64 -10.35
CA ARG A 181 -16.19 3.45 -9.82
C ARG A 181 -16.42 4.11 -8.45
N ASN A 182 -17.58 3.91 -7.82
CA ASN A 182 -17.82 4.37 -6.46
C ASN A 182 -16.85 3.70 -5.48
N GLU A 183 -16.38 4.50 -4.55
CA GLU A 183 -15.63 4.02 -3.40
C GLU A 183 -16.55 3.51 -2.30
N PHE A 184 -16.02 2.58 -1.53
CA PHE A 184 -16.67 1.99 -0.38
C PHE A 184 -15.66 1.87 0.76
N ASP A 185 -16.02 2.38 1.94
CA ASP A 185 -15.13 2.41 3.10
C ASP A 185 -14.62 1.00 3.45
N ARG A 186 -13.29 0.85 3.63
CA ARG A 186 -12.69 -0.47 3.87
C ARG A 186 -13.03 -1.03 5.25
N ALA A 187 -13.28 -0.18 6.25
CA ALA A 187 -13.68 -0.64 7.58
C ALA A 187 -15.12 -1.17 7.58
N GLU A 188 -16.04 -0.52 6.88
CA GLU A 188 -17.39 -1.03 6.62
C GLU A 188 -17.34 -2.32 5.78
N PHE A 189 -16.49 -2.38 4.75
CA PHE A 189 -16.27 -3.61 4.00
C PHE A 189 -15.76 -4.75 4.90
N GLN A 190 -14.84 -4.48 5.83
CA GLN A 190 -14.37 -5.47 6.81
C GLN A 190 -15.51 -6.01 7.67
N ARG A 191 -16.39 -5.13 8.18
CA ARG A 191 -17.56 -5.54 8.98
C ARG A 191 -18.50 -6.45 8.20
N ARG A 192 -18.69 -6.18 6.90
CA ARG A 192 -19.48 -7.05 6.02
C ARG A 192 -18.80 -8.38 5.74
N LEU A 193 -17.48 -8.39 5.57
CA LEU A 193 -16.71 -9.64 5.45
C LEU A 193 -16.88 -10.50 6.71
N ALA A 194 -16.73 -9.92 7.91
CA ALA A 194 -16.92 -10.64 9.18
C ALA A 194 -18.31 -11.27 9.26
N ARG A 195 -19.37 -10.48 8.99
CA ARG A 195 -20.76 -10.96 9.01
C ARG A 195 -21.01 -12.12 8.05
N LEU A 196 -20.44 -12.07 6.85
CA LEU A 196 -20.59 -13.12 5.84
C LEU A 196 -19.77 -14.38 6.15
N ASN A 197 -18.78 -14.29 7.05
CA ASN A 197 -17.81 -15.34 7.35
C ASN A 197 -17.59 -15.50 8.86
N PRO A 198 -18.61 -15.87 9.67
CA PRO A 198 -18.50 -15.93 11.12
C PRO A 198 -17.40 -16.88 11.62
N ALA A 199 -17.14 -17.98 10.91
CA ALA A 199 -16.05 -18.89 11.27
C ALA A 199 -14.66 -18.27 11.06
N TRP A 200 -14.49 -17.43 10.03
CA TRP A 200 -13.24 -16.69 9.81
C TRP A 200 -13.07 -15.56 10.82
N ASP A 201 -14.17 -14.93 11.24
CA ASP A 201 -14.17 -13.89 12.27
C ASP A 201 -13.75 -14.46 13.62
N ALA A 202 -14.35 -15.58 14.04
CA ALA A 202 -13.94 -16.30 15.25
C ALA A 202 -12.47 -16.75 15.21
N PHE A 203 -12.01 -17.25 14.06
CA PHE A 203 -10.59 -17.60 13.88
C PHE A 203 -9.66 -16.37 14.01
N LEU A 204 -10.05 -15.22 13.46
CA LEU A 204 -9.30 -13.98 13.60
C LEU A 204 -9.26 -13.51 15.06
N GLU A 205 -10.36 -13.63 15.81
CA GLU A 205 -10.40 -13.30 17.24
C GLU A 205 -9.43 -14.18 18.04
N GLU A 206 -9.44 -15.49 17.83
CA GLU A 206 -8.50 -16.43 18.47
C GLU A 206 -7.03 -16.09 18.16
N MET A 207 -6.72 -15.71 16.91
CA MET A 207 -5.39 -15.25 16.51
C MET A 207 -4.98 -13.94 17.21
N LEU A 208 -5.93 -13.04 17.46
CA LEU A 208 -5.66 -11.78 18.14
C LEU A 208 -5.45 -11.98 19.64
N GLU A 209 -6.25 -12.85 20.27
CA GLU A 209 -6.16 -13.18 21.70
C GLU A 209 -4.88 -13.95 22.03
N SER A 210 -4.47 -14.88 21.16
CA SER A 210 -3.19 -15.58 21.29
C SER A 210 -1.97 -14.69 21.06
N GLY A 211 -2.18 -13.44 20.62
CA GLY A 211 -1.12 -12.49 20.32
C GLY A 211 -0.35 -12.79 19.03
N ALA A 212 -0.83 -13.72 18.21
CA ALA A 212 -0.17 -14.17 16.98
C ALA A 212 -0.01 -13.04 15.94
N LEU A 213 -0.81 -11.99 16.03
CA LEU A 213 -0.73 -10.78 15.20
C LEU A 213 -0.05 -9.58 15.90
N SER A 214 0.29 -9.68 17.18
CA SER A 214 0.84 -8.58 17.98
C SER A 214 2.32 -8.72 18.36
N THR A 215 2.93 -9.88 18.12
CA THR A 215 4.32 -10.08 18.50
C THR A 215 5.23 -9.23 17.63
N GLU A 216 5.97 -8.27 18.22
CA GLU A 216 7.00 -7.49 17.52
C GLU A 216 8.19 -8.37 17.11
N ASN A 217 8.36 -9.54 17.75
CA ASN A 217 9.40 -10.52 17.49
C ASN A 217 9.20 -11.25 16.14
N PRO A 218 10.07 -11.03 15.13
CA PRO A 218 9.97 -11.69 13.84
C PRO A 218 10.10 -13.22 13.89
N ASP A 219 10.83 -13.77 14.87
CA ASP A 219 11.07 -15.21 15.01
C ASP A 219 9.85 -15.95 15.58
N GLU A 220 9.09 -15.29 16.46
CA GLU A 220 7.87 -15.82 17.05
C GLU A 220 6.72 -15.83 16.02
N ARG A 221 6.59 -14.74 15.24
CA ARG A 221 5.72 -14.72 14.04
C ARG A 221 6.08 -15.82 13.05
N ARG A 222 7.38 -16.15 12.92
CA ARG A 222 7.88 -17.21 12.02
C ARG A 222 7.46 -18.61 12.50
N ARG A 223 7.42 -18.85 13.82
CA ARG A 223 6.95 -20.11 14.42
C ARG A 223 5.45 -20.29 14.29
N MET A 224 4.68 -19.19 14.28
CA MET A 224 3.22 -19.20 14.18
C MET A 224 2.69 -19.20 12.74
N GLY A 225 3.55 -19.00 11.73
CA GLY A 225 3.18 -19.12 10.31
C GLY A 225 2.32 -17.98 9.73
N LEU A 226 2.12 -16.90 10.49
CA LEU A 226 1.24 -15.78 10.16
C LEU A 226 2.07 -14.52 9.88
N LYS A 227 2.06 -14.01 8.65
CA LYS A 227 2.79 -12.79 8.27
C LYS A 227 1.92 -11.89 7.41
N THR A 228 1.85 -10.62 7.80
CA THR A 228 1.21 -9.56 7.02
C THR A 228 2.18 -8.96 6.02
N ASN A 229 1.77 -8.88 4.76
CA ASN A 229 2.50 -8.20 3.70
C ASN A 229 2.29 -6.67 3.75
N PRO A 230 3.08 -5.86 3.02
CA PRO A 230 2.98 -4.40 3.06
C PRO A 230 1.67 -3.85 2.48
N ASP A 231 0.97 -4.64 1.66
CA ASP A 231 -0.40 -4.40 1.18
C ASP A 231 -1.48 -4.96 2.13
N GLY A 232 -1.08 -5.44 3.31
CA GLY A 232 -1.96 -5.84 4.40
C GLY A 232 -2.65 -7.19 4.20
N ASP A 233 -2.16 -8.08 3.33
CA ASP A 233 -2.68 -9.45 3.21
C ASP A 233 -1.82 -10.49 3.98
N VAL A 234 -2.40 -11.63 4.34
CA VAL A 234 -1.72 -12.73 5.06
C VAL A 234 -1.89 -14.04 4.29
N ASP A 235 -0.83 -14.83 4.11
CA ASP A 235 -0.95 -16.22 3.63
C ASP A 235 -1.14 -17.18 4.83
N VAL A 236 -2.19 -18.00 4.79
CA VAL A 236 -2.40 -19.08 5.77
C VAL A 236 -2.30 -20.45 5.07
N PRO A 237 -1.30 -21.29 5.42
CA PRO A 237 -1.18 -22.64 4.87
C PRO A 237 -2.36 -23.54 5.24
N GLY A 238 -2.81 -24.39 4.31
CA GLY A 238 -3.81 -25.43 4.59
C GLY A 238 -5.27 -24.97 4.68
N VAL A 239 -5.53 -23.66 4.49
CA VAL A 239 -6.91 -23.14 4.51
C VAL A 239 -7.51 -23.16 3.10
N ASP A 240 -8.71 -23.73 2.99
CA ASP A 240 -9.50 -23.65 1.77
C ASP A 240 -10.20 -22.28 1.68
N TYR A 241 -9.66 -21.41 0.83
CA TYR A 241 -10.23 -20.09 0.55
C TYR A 241 -11.51 -20.14 -0.30
N GLN A 242 -11.90 -21.30 -0.84
CA GLN A 242 -13.05 -21.40 -1.72
C GLN A 242 -14.37 -21.13 -1.00
N THR A 243 -14.43 -21.24 0.32
CA THR A 243 -15.66 -20.98 1.09
C THR A 243 -15.82 -19.50 1.47
N PHE A 244 -14.79 -18.68 1.28
CA PHE A 244 -14.82 -17.28 1.70
C PHE A 244 -15.81 -16.46 0.86
N ARG A 245 -16.69 -15.74 1.54
CA ARG A 245 -17.77 -14.92 0.97
C ARG A 245 -17.40 -13.44 1.05
N TYR A 246 -17.80 -12.66 0.06
CA TYR A 246 -17.53 -11.22 0.03
C TYR A 246 -18.72 -10.44 -0.58
N PRO A 247 -19.00 -9.21 -0.12
CA PRO A 247 -20.19 -8.49 -0.54
C PRO A 247 -19.99 -7.84 -1.92
N ALA A 248 -21.10 -7.60 -2.61
CA ALA A 248 -21.14 -6.78 -3.82
C ALA A 248 -21.10 -5.27 -3.50
N CYS A 249 -20.84 -4.44 -4.51
CA CYS A 249 -20.96 -3.00 -4.44
C CYS A 249 -22.40 -2.60 -4.07
N PRO A 250 -22.62 -1.86 -2.96
CA PRO A 250 -23.97 -1.49 -2.52
C PRO A 250 -24.71 -0.62 -3.54
N VAL A 251 -24.00 0.29 -4.23
CA VAL A 251 -24.60 1.17 -5.24
C VAL A 251 -25.09 0.39 -6.46
N CYS A 252 -24.29 -0.57 -6.95
CA CYS A 252 -24.73 -1.40 -8.07
C CYS A 252 -25.85 -2.37 -7.66
N LEU A 253 -25.80 -2.87 -6.41
CA LEU A 253 -26.83 -3.75 -5.88
C LEU A 253 -28.19 -3.04 -5.76
N GLU A 254 -28.21 -1.82 -5.22
CA GLU A 254 -29.41 -0.98 -5.13
C GLU A 254 -30.02 -0.69 -6.51
N LYS A 255 -29.17 -0.48 -7.52
CA LYS A 255 -29.60 -0.27 -8.92
C LYS A 255 -29.97 -1.56 -9.65
N GLY A 256 -29.81 -2.74 -9.02
CA GLY A 256 -30.01 -4.04 -9.66
C GLY A 256 -28.97 -4.41 -10.73
N GLY A 257 -27.90 -3.63 -10.88
CA GLY A 257 -26.91 -3.78 -11.94
C GLY A 257 -26.14 -2.51 -12.28
N HIS A 258 -25.45 -2.57 -13.41
CA HIS A 258 -24.81 -1.45 -14.07
C HIS A 258 -24.98 -1.59 -15.58
N GLU A 259 -25.36 -0.52 -16.28
CA GLU A 259 -25.73 -0.54 -17.70
C GLU A 259 -24.70 -1.27 -18.58
N ALA A 260 -23.42 -0.92 -18.44
CA ALA A 260 -22.34 -1.52 -19.23
C ALA A 260 -21.87 -2.91 -18.75
N HIS A 261 -22.18 -3.31 -17.51
CA HIS A 261 -21.59 -4.50 -16.88
C HIS A 261 -22.63 -5.57 -16.52
N GLY A 262 -23.93 -5.31 -16.65
CA GLY A 262 -24.99 -6.27 -16.37
C GLY A 262 -25.47 -6.27 -14.92
N LYS A 263 -26.09 -7.36 -14.50
CA LYS A 263 -26.73 -7.48 -13.18
C LYS A 263 -25.72 -7.77 -12.07
N VAL A 264 -26.09 -7.34 -10.87
CA VAL A 264 -25.45 -7.81 -9.63
C VAL A 264 -26.25 -8.98 -9.10
N GLU A 265 -25.58 -10.09 -8.85
CA GLU A 265 -26.18 -11.29 -8.28
C GLU A 265 -25.56 -11.59 -6.92
N VAL A 266 -26.41 -11.77 -5.92
CA VAL A 266 -26.03 -12.08 -4.54
C VAL A 266 -26.86 -13.24 -4.01
N ASP A 267 -26.34 -13.96 -3.02
CA ASP A 267 -27.09 -14.97 -2.28
C ASP A 267 -27.99 -14.34 -1.20
N ALA A 268 -28.68 -15.19 -0.43
CA ALA A 268 -29.65 -14.75 0.56
C ALA A 268 -29.08 -13.84 1.66
N ASP A 269 -27.78 -13.93 1.96
CA ASP A 269 -27.14 -13.07 2.96
C ASP A 269 -26.45 -11.85 2.34
N GLY A 270 -26.56 -11.67 1.02
CA GLY A 270 -25.98 -10.56 0.28
C GLY A 270 -24.52 -10.74 -0.14
N ALA A 271 -23.98 -11.97 -0.09
CA ALA A 271 -22.66 -12.23 -0.66
C ALA A 271 -22.74 -12.37 -2.18
N MET A 272 -21.74 -11.85 -2.88
CA MET A 272 -21.68 -11.97 -4.34
C MET A 272 -21.53 -13.44 -4.76
N VAL A 273 -22.37 -13.88 -5.70
CA VAL A 273 -22.29 -15.24 -6.26
C VAL A 273 -21.34 -15.30 -7.46
N GLU A 274 -20.90 -16.52 -7.79
CA GLU A 274 -20.18 -16.78 -9.04
C GLU A 274 -21.13 -16.56 -10.23
N GLY A 275 -20.71 -15.75 -11.21
CA GLY A 275 -21.52 -15.36 -12.36
C GLY A 275 -22.01 -13.90 -12.36
N SER A 276 -22.01 -13.23 -11.19
CA SER A 276 -22.34 -11.79 -11.12
C SER A 276 -21.42 -10.98 -12.04
N LYS A 277 -22.02 -10.25 -12.99
CA LYS A 277 -21.28 -9.52 -14.04
C LYS A 277 -20.91 -8.09 -13.66
N ALA A 278 -21.62 -7.52 -12.68
CA ALA A 278 -21.36 -6.19 -12.15
C ALA A 278 -21.11 -6.21 -10.63
N GLY A 279 -20.71 -5.05 -10.10
CA GLY A 279 -20.66 -4.81 -8.65
C GLY A 279 -19.46 -5.40 -7.94
N VAL A 280 -18.40 -5.78 -8.65
CA VAL A 280 -17.17 -6.29 -8.04
C VAL A 280 -16.43 -5.14 -7.34
N LEU A 281 -16.20 -5.28 -6.04
CA LEU A 281 -15.34 -4.39 -5.27
C LEU A 281 -13.90 -4.93 -5.28
N LYS A 282 -12.94 -4.07 -5.64
CA LYS A 282 -11.50 -4.30 -5.48
C LYS A 282 -10.94 -3.37 -4.40
N PRO A 283 -9.80 -3.66 -3.76
CA PRO A 283 -9.09 -2.64 -2.94
C PRO A 283 -8.80 -1.39 -3.78
N ALA A 284 -8.81 -0.20 -3.19
CA ALA A 284 -8.51 1.06 -3.87
C ALA A 284 -6.99 1.25 -4.14
N ILE A 285 -6.28 0.15 -4.37
CA ILE A 285 -4.88 0.11 -4.77
C ILE A 285 -4.74 -0.25 -6.25
N THR A 286 -3.60 0.08 -6.82
CA THR A 286 -3.19 -0.39 -8.15
C THR A 286 -2.70 -1.84 -8.02
N LEU A 287 -3.42 -2.78 -8.64
CA LEU A 287 -2.98 -4.17 -8.74
C LEU A 287 -2.02 -4.34 -9.92
N SER A 288 -1.08 -5.27 -9.81
CA SER A 288 -0.09 -5.52 -10.87
C SER A 288 -0.76 -5.99 -12.18
N PHE A 289 -0.25 -5.51 -13.33
CA PHE A 289 -0.82 -5.82 -14.65
C PHE A 289 -0.05 -6.91 -15.44
N VAL A 290 1.13 -7.34 -14.96
CA VAL A 290 2.01 -8.23 -15.74
C VAL A 290 2.24 -9.55 -15.02
N ALA A 291 1.65 -10.62 -15.55
CA ALA A 291 2.12 -11.98 -15.33
C ALA A 291 3.29 -12.22 -16.31
N THR A 292 4.52 -11.87 -15.94
CA THR A 292 5.66 -12.34 -16.74
C THR A 292 5.86 -13.81 -16.40
N GLU A 293 5.77 -14.68 -17.42
CA GLU A 293 6.15 -16.10 -17.46
C GLU A 293 7.63 -16.38 -17.11
N SER A 294 8.27 -15.57 -16.27
CA SER A 294 9.71 -15.63 -16.00
C SER A 294 10.04 -15.82 -14.52
N GLN A 295 9.29 -16.68 -13.83
CA GLN A 295 9.64 -17.17 -12.47
C GLN A 295 9.88 -18.68 -12.41
N HIS A 296 10.05 -19.33 -13.57
CA HIS A 296 10.60 -20.67 -13.68
C HIS A 296 11.95 -20.61 -14.40
N MET A 297 12.97 -20.17 -13.67
CA MET A 297 14.37 -20.59 -13.80
C MET A 297 15.10 -20.28 -12.50
#